data_AF-A0A921H3G9-F1
#
_entry.id   AF-A0A921H3G9-F1
#
_cell.length_a   1.000
_cell.length_b   1.000
_cell.length_c   1.000
_cell.angle_alpha   90.00
_cell.angle_beta   90.00
_cell.angle_gamma   90.00
#
_symmetry.space_group_name_H-M   'P 1'
#
loop_
_entity.id
_entity.type
_entity.pdbx_description
1 polymer ?
#
loop_
_entity_poly.entity_id
_entity_poly.type
_entity_poly.pdbx_seq_one_letter_code
_entity_poly.pdbx_strand_id
1 'polypeptide(L)'
;MKTIKILSLYIISMIPYLASSLLLFFAFTYSDPTITSQVNSIKDTLSMTDNQLYFFIGLIVLIFNVLIFFFTFFILKLIVSLFDRDRKAKDKDLFFSLLIGYTIANLATLIINDFFNVSFNTLSYIIPIVDLVIFIALYYLFSKLKSITIVLFIIKLIIIVIGFFIK
;
A
#
# COMPACT_ATOMS: atom_id res chain seq x y z
N MET A 1 13.08 -6.88 -26.83
CA MET A 1 13.95 -6.23 -25.80
C MET A 1 13.31 -5.04 -25.08
N LYS A 2 12.69 -4.06 -25.75
CA LYS A 2 12.09 -2.89 -25.07
C LYS A 2 10.99 -3.25 -24.06
N THR A 3 10.08 -4.16 -24.41
CA THR A 3 8.99 -4.61 -23.52
C THR A 3 9.51 -5.32 -22.26
N ILE A 4 10.52 -6.16 -22.41
CA ILE A 4 11.16 -6.88 -21.29
C ILE A 4 11.81 -5.87 -20.33
N LYS A 5 12.51 -4.86 -20.85
CA LYS A 5 13.12 -3.80 -20.02
C LYS A 5 12.08 -2.99 -19.25
N ILE A 6 10.94 -2.69 -19.87
CA ILE A 6 9.84 -1.97 -19.23
C ILE A 6 9.22 -2.84 -18.13
N LEU A 7 8.95 -4.11 -18.43
CA LEU A 7 8.40 -5.05 -17.45
C LEU A 7 9.35 -5.24 -16.25
N SER A 8 10.65 -5.39 -16.51
CA SER A 8 11.64 -5.51 -15.44
C SER A 8 11.70 -4.26 -14.57
N LEU A 9 11.53 -3.07 -15.16
CA LEU A 9 11.48 -1.83 -14.38
C LEU A 9 10.29 -1.85 -13.41
N TYR A 10 9.10 -2.20 -13.88
CA TYR A 10 7.92 -2.31 -13.01
C TYR A 10 8.13 -3.31 -11.87
N ILE A 11 8.67 -4.50 -12.16
CA ILE A 11 8.93 -5.53 -11.16
C ILE A 11 9.94 -5.04 -10.12
N ILE A 12 11.06 -4.45 -10.56
CA ILE A 12 12.10 -3.95 -9.64
C ILE A 12 11.55 -2.80 -8.79
N SER A 13 10.75 -1.91 -9.38
CA SER A 13 10.11 -0.82 -8.63
C SER A 13 9.10 -1.29 -7.59
N MET A 14 8.56 -2.52 -7.70
CA MET A 14 7.70 -3.10 -6.67
C MET A 14 8.46 -3.51 -5.41
N ILE A 15 9.77 -3.78 -5.50
CA ILE A 15 10.56 -4.33 -4.39
C ILE A 15 10.50 -3.44 -3.14
N PRO A 16 10.71 -2.11 -3.20
CA PRO A 16 10.61 -1.25 -2.01
C PRO A 16 9.24 -1.29 -1.34
N TYR A 17 8.16 -1.29 -2.13
CA TYR A 17 6.80 -1.42 -1.59
C TYR A 17 6.64 -2.76 -0.86
N LEU A 18 6.99 -3.86 -1.51
CA LEU A 18 6.83 -5.19 -0.95
C LEU A 18 7.66 -5.40 0.32
N ALA A 19 8.90 -4.90 0.33
CA ALA A 19 9.75 -4.91 1.50
C ALA A 19 9.14 -4.07 2.65
N SER A 20 8.65 -2.86 2.35
CA SER A 20 8.00 -2.00 3.36
C SER A 20 6.72 -2.62 3.93
N SER A 21 5.91 -3.28 3.09
CA SER A 21 4.70 -3.98 3.54
C SER A 21 5.02 -5.17 4.44
N LEU A 22 6.07 -5.93 4.11
CA LEU A 22 6.50 -7.08 4.90
C LEU A 22 7.02 -6.64 6.27
N LEU A 23 7.86 -5.59 6.32
CA LEU A 23 8.33 -4.99 7.57
C LEU A 23 7.17 -4.47 8.42
N LEU A 24 6.24 -3.72 7.81
CA LEU A 24 5.07 -3.18 8.50
C LEU A 24 4.20 -4.28 9.10
N PHE A 25 3.98 -5.37 8.36
CA PHE A 25 3.19 -6.50 8.84
C PHE A 25 3.81 -7.12 10.10
N PHE A 26 5.12 -7.38 10.10
CA PHE A 26 5.78 -7.96 11.27
C PHE A 26 5.79 -6.98 12.45
N ALA A 27 6.09 -5.71 12.23
CA ALA A 27 6.06 -4.69 13.28
C ALA A 27 4.67 -4.60 13.94
N PHE A 28 3.61 -4.57 13.13
CA PHE A 28 2.24 -4.59 13.62
C PHE A 28 1.92 -5.87 14.39
N THR A 29 2.25 -7.03 13.83
CA THR A 29 1.95 -8.34 14.45
C THR A 29 2.60 -8.48 15.82
N TYR A 30 3.89 -8.13 15.95
CA TYR A 30 4.61 -8.22 17.22
C TYR A 30 4.19 -7.19 18.25
N SER A 31 3.56 -6.09 17.81
CA SER A 31 3.02 -5.06 18.72
C SER A 31 1.67 -5.45 19.35
N ASP A 32 0.96 -6.44 18.78
CA ASP A 32 -0.33 -6.90 19.27
C ASP A 32 -0.23 -8.33 19.85
N PRO A 33 -0.34 -8.49 21.18
CA PRO A 33 -0.28 -9.79 21.84
C PRO A 33 -1.36 -10.78 21.36
N THR A 34 -2.53 -10.28 20.96
CA THR A 34 -3.65 -11.09 20.50
C THR A 34 -3.33 -11.73 19.15
N ILE A 35 -2.81 -10.93 18.22
CA ILE A 35 -2.41 -11.41 16.90
C ILE A 35 -1.22 -12.35 17.02
N THR A 36 -0.24 -11.99 17.85
CA THR A 36 0.92 -12.84 18.13
C THR A 36 0.49 -14.21 18.67
N SER A 37 -0.47 -14.25 19.60
CA SER A 37 -1.02 -15.51 20.13
C SER A 37 -1.72 -16.35 19.06
N GLN A 38 -2.50 -15.72 18.16
CA GLN A 38 -3.14 -16.43 17.05
C GLN A 38 -2.12 -17.01 16.07
N VAL A 39 -1.07 -16.26 15.74
CA VAL A 39 0.03 -16.72 14.88
C VAL A 39 0.74 -17.92 15.50
N ASN A 40 1.03 -17.87 16.80
CA ASN A 40 1.63 -18.98 17.53
C ASN A 40 0.70 -20.20 17.59
N SER A 41 -0.61 -20.01 17.75
CA SER A 41 -1.57 -21.11 17.73
C SER A 41 -1.61 -21.82 16.37
N ILE A 42 -1.48 -21.08 15.26
CA ILE A 42 -1.39 -21.66 13.91
C ILE A 42 -0.09 -22.47 13.77
N LYS A 43 1.04 -21.92 14.25
CA LYS A 43 2.33 -22.61 14.28
C LYS A 43 2.22 -23.96 14.99
N ASP A 44 1.65 -23.97 16.19
CA ASP A 44 1.52 -25.16 17.01
C ASP A 44 0.56 -26.19 16.38
N THR A 45 -0.55 -25.73 15.82
CA THR A 45 -1.54 -26.60 15.15
C THR A 45 -0.97 -27.29 13.91
N LEU A 46 -0.09 -26.59 13.18
CA LEU A 46 0.54 -27.09 11.96
C LEU A 46 1.91 -27.74 12.23
N SER A 47 2.34 -27.83 13.49
CA SER A 47 3.65 -28.36 13.90
C SER A 47 4.83 -27.73 13.13
N MET A 48 4.76 -26.42 12.88
CA MET A 48 5.78 -25.69 12.11
C MET A 48 6.92 -25.19 13.00
N THR A 49 8.12 -25.16 12.44
CA THR A 49 9.23 -24.39 13.02
C THR A 49 9.03 -22.89 12.80
N ASP A 50 9.68 -22.04 13.60
CA ASP A 50 9.59 -20.57 13.45
C ASP A 50 9.98 -20.11 12.03
N ASN A 51 11.05 -20.67 11.47
CA ASN A 51 11.50 -20.34 10.13
C ASN A 51 10.47 -20.70 9.05
N GLN A 52 9.80 -21.85 9.19
CA GLN A 52 8.74 -22.24 8.28
C GLN A 52 7.55 -21.29 8.38
N LEU A 53 7.12 -20.95 9.60
CA LEU A 53 6.02 -20.02 9.82
C LEU A 53 6.29 -18.65 9.20
N TYR A 54 7.46 -18.06 9.48
CA TYR A 54 7.83 -16.75 8.94
C TYR A 54 7.93 -16.75 7.41
N PHE A 55 8.44 -17.84 6.82
CA PHE A 55 8.48 -18.01 5.38
C PHE A 55 7.06 -18.04 4.77
N PHE A 56 6.16 -18.85 5.34
CA PHE A 56 4.78 -18.95 4.87
C PHE A 56 4.01 -17.63 5.02
N ILE A 57 4.11 -16.98 6.18
CA ILE A 57 3.49 -15.69 6.44
C ILE A 57 4.05 -14.64 5.47
N GLY A 58 5.36 -14.57 5.30
CA GLY A 58 6.00 -13.63 4.37
C GLY A 58 5.47 -13.80 2.95
N LEU A 59 5.36 -15.04 2.47
CA LEU A 59 4.84 -15.35 1.14
C LEU A 59 3.37 -14.93 0.99
N ILE A 60 2.54 -15.23 1.98
CA ILE A 60 1.12 -14.83 1.99
C ILE A 60 0.99 -13.30 1.97
N VAL A 61 1.71 -12.61 2.86
CA VAL A 61 1.70 -11.14 2.95
C VAL A 61 2.10 -10.52 1.62
N LEU A 62 3.14 -11.03 0.96
CA LEU A 62 3.57 -10.55 -0.35
C LEU A 62 2.49 -10.74 -1.41
N ILE A 63 1.88 -11.92 -1.51
CA ILE A 63 0.82 -12.20 -2.49
C ILE A 63 -0.36 -11.26 -2.28
N PHE A 64 -0.85 -11.13 -1.04
CA PHE A 64 -1.99 -10.25 -0.74
C PHE A 64 -1.65 -8.78 -1.02
N ASN A 65 -0.45 -8.31 -0.68
CA ASN A 65 -0.05 -6.93 -0.97
C ASN A 65 0.06 -6.66 -2.48
N VAL A 66 0.49 -7.63 -3.28
CA VAL A 66 0.46 -7.53 -4.75
C VAL A 66 -0.97 -7.45 -5.26
N LEU A 67 -1.86 -8.33 -4.78
CA LEU A 67 -3.27 -8.33 -5.18
C LEU A 67 -3.98 -7.03 -4.81
N ILE A 68 -3.83 -6.56 -3.57
CA ILE A 68 -4.41 -5.29 -3.09
C ILE A 68 -3.90 -4.12 -3.94
N PHE A 69 -2.60 -4.09 -4.25
CA PHE A 69 -2.02 -3.04 -5.07
C PHE A 69 -2.65 -3.01 -6.48
N PHE A 70 -2.68 -4.14 -7.17
CA PHE A 70 -3.24 -4.21 -8.53
C PHE A 70 -4.75 -3.97 -8.55
N PHE A 71 -5.48 -4.46 -7.56
CA PHE A 71 -6.91 -4.20 -7.42
C PHE A 71 -7.18 -2.70 -7.24
N THR A 72 -6.43 -2.04 -6.34
CA THR A 72 -6.57 -0.60 -6.13
C THR A 72 -6.19 0.19 -7.37
N PHE A 73 -5.07 -0.16 -8.01
CA PHE A 73 -4.65 0.46 -9.26
C PHE A 73 -5.72 0.33 -10.35
N PHE A 74 -6.32 -0.86 -10.48
CA PHE A 74 -7.39 -1.11 -11.44
C PHE A 74 -8.62 -0.24 -11.19
N ILE A 75 -9.08 -0.13 -9.93
CA ILE A 75 -10.21 0.74 -9.56
C ILE A 75 -9.90 2.21 -9.91
N LEU A 76 -8.74 2.71 -9.49
CA LEU A 76 -8.34 4.10 -9.78
C LEU A 76 -8.20 4.34 -11.28
N LYS A 77 -7.67 3.38 -12.03
CA LYS A 77 -7.58 3.46 -13.49
C LYS A 77 -8.96 3.52 -14.14
N LEU A 78 -9.91 2.70 -13.68
CA LEU A 78 -11.28 2.71 -14.19
C LEU A 78 -11.91 4.09 -13.98
N ILE A 79 -11.79 4.63 -12.77
CA ILE A 79 -12.22 5.98 -12.43
C ILE A 79 -11.58 7.01 -13.38
N VAL A 80 -10.26 7.01 -13.52
CA VAL A 80 -9.57 7.97 -14.38
C VAL A 80 -10.09 7.87 -15.82
N SER A 81 -10.32 6.66 -16.32
CA SER A 81 -10.88 6.43 -17.66
C SER A 81 -12.29 7.00 -17.85
N LEU A 82 -13.10 7.13 -16.79
CA LEU A 82 -14.43 7.73 -16.87
C LEU A 82 -14.39 9.27 -16.93
N PHE A 83 -13.38 9.88 -16.31
CA PHE A 83 -13.28 11.35 -16.19
C PHE A 83 -12.26 11.98 -17.15
N ASP A 84 -11.35 11.20 -17.73
CA ASP A 84 -10.34 11.66 -18.70
C ASP A 84 -10.85 11.63 -20.15
N ARG A 85 -11.67 12.62 -20.49
CA ARG A 85 -12.26 12.76 -21.85
C ARG A 85 -11.20 12.84 -22.95
N ASP A 86 -10.07 13.48 -22.67
CA ASP A 86 -9.01 13.72 -23.65
C ASP A 86 -7.98 12.57 -23.72
N ARG A 87 -8.13 11.53 -22.89
CA ARG A 87 -7.19 10.39 -22.77
C ARG A 87 -5.72 10.84 -22.56
N LYS A 88 -5.52 11.91 -21.77
CA LYS A 88 -4.20 12.47 -21.47
C LYS A 88 -3.51 11.75 -20.31
N ALA A 89 -4.27 11.12 -19.43
CA ALA A 89 -3.75 10.41 -18.27
C ALA A 89 -2.98 9.16 -18.69
N LYS A 90 -1.83 8.96 -18.04
CA LYS A 90 -0.95 7.83 -18.33
C LYS A 90 -0.98 6.85 -17.16
N ASP A 91 -1.22 5.58 -17.49
CA ASP A 91 -1.20 4.48 -16.52
C ASP A 91 0.07 4.45 -15.67
N LYS A 92 1.21 4.75 -16.28
CA LYS A 92 2.51 4.79 -15.59
C LYS A 92 2.53 5.82 -14.47
N ASP A 93 1.93 7.00 -14.68
CA ASP A 93 1.97 8.09 -13.72
C ASP A 93 1.10 7.73 -12.50
N LEU A 94 -0.05 7.11 -12.75
CA LEU A 94 -0.91 6.55 -11.71
C LEU A 94 -0.22 5.41 -10.94
N PHE A 95 0.40 4.47 -11.65
CA PHE A 95 1.08 3.32 -11.07
C PHE A 95 2.20 3.76 -10.12
N PHE A 96 3.11 4.62 -10.59
CA PHE A 96 4.25 5.07 -9.77
C PHE A 96 3.80 5.95 -8.61
N SER A 97 2.78 6.78 -8.79
CA SER A 97 2.24 7.58 -7.68
C SER A 97 1.66 6.69 -6.58
N LEU A 98 0.93 5.64 -6.94
CA LEU A 98 0.38 4.68 -5.99
C LEU A 98 1.48 3.90 -5.29
N LEU A 99 2.44 3.40 -6.06
CA LEU A 99 3.55 2.60 -5.56
C LEU A 99 4.41 3.35 -4.55
N ILE A 100 4.82 4.56 -4.92
CA ILE A 100 5.64 5.41 -4.06
C ILE A 100 4.81 5.90 -2.88
N GLY A 101 3.54 6.26 -3.08
CA GLY A 101 2.62 6.66 -2.01
C GLY A 101 2.52 5.60 -0.91
N TYR A 102 2.24 4.35 -1.29
CA TYR A 102 2.17 3.24 -0.33
C TYR A 102 3.51 2.92 0.33
N THR A 103 4.61 2.97 -0.43
CA THR A 103 5.94 2.76 0.14
C THR A 103 6.24 3.80 1.22
N ILE A 104 5.99 5.08 0.93
CA ILE A 104 6.22 6.15 1.90
C ILE A 104 5.26 6.05 3.08
N ALA A 105 3.98 5.73 2.86
CA ALA A 105 3.01 5.54 3.93
C ALA A 105 3.42 4.41 4.89
N ASN A 106 3.88 3.27 4.36
CA ASN A 106 4.37 2.15 5.15
C ASN A 106 5.61 2.54 5.96
N LEU A 107 6.60 3.16 5.31
CA LEU A 107 7.82 3.61 5.98
C LEU A 107 7.55 4.69 7.02
N ALA A 108 6.65 5.65 6.73
CA ALA A 108 6.22 6.65 7.69
C ALA A 108 5.54 6.02 8.89
N THR A 109 4.72 4.98 8.69
CA THR A 109 4.09 4.23 9.79
C THR A 109 5.16 3.62 10.70
N LEU A 110 6.14 2.92 10.12
CA LEU A 110 7.25 2.32 10.86
C LEU A 110 8.06 3.37 11.62
N ILE A 111 8.47 4.45 10.95
CA ILE A 111 9.26 5.52 11.57
C ILE A 111 8.47 6.19 12.71
N ILE A 112 7.19 6.50 12.51
CA ILE A 112 6.40 7.17 13.54
C ILE A 112 6.11 6.23 14.71
N ASN A 113 5.86 4.95 14.46
CA ASN A 113 5.70 3.95 15.51
C ASN A 113 6.99 3.79 16.33
N ASP A 114 8.13 3.56 15.68
CA ASP A 114 9.38 3.25 16.38
C ASP A 114 10.01 4.47 17.06
N PHE A 115 10.05 5.64 16.39
CA PHE A 115 10.74 6.81 16.93
C PHE A 115 9.87 7.68 17.85
N PHE A 116 8.57 7.73 17.60
CA PHE A 116 7.64 8.58 18.36
C PHE A 116 6.72 7.76 19.27
N ASN A 117 6.86 6.44 19.29
CA ASN A 117 6.08 5.50 20.11
C ASN A 117 4.56 5.67 19.95
N VAL A 118 4.11 6.04 18.74
CA VAL A 118 2.69 6.22 18.45
C VAL A 118 2.08 4.87 18.13
N SER A 119 1.01 4.49 18.84
CA SER A 119 0.36 3.20 18.64
C SER A 119 -0.16 3.01 17.20
N PHE A 120 -0.13 1.77 16.70
CA PHE A 120 -0.69 1.43 15.39
C PHE A 120 -2.17 1.79 15.28
N ASN A 121 -2.93 1.73 16.38
CA ASN A 121 -4.33 2.16 16.42
C ASN A 121 -4.47 3.63 16.03
N THR A 122 -3.66 4.51 16.61
CA THR A 122 -3.63 5.94 16.25
C THR A 122 -3.14 6.15 14.82
N LEU A 123 -2.07 5.46 14.42
CA LEU A 123 -1.52 5.54 13.06
C LEU A 123 -2.54 5.15 11.99
N SER A 124 -3.43 4.22 12.33
CA SER A 124 -4.49 3.76 11.44
C SER A 124 -5.50 4.84 11.01
N TYR A 125 -5.51 5.99 11.70
CA TYR A 125 -6.28 7.19 11.34
C TYR A 125 -5.44 8.26 10.63
N ILE A 126 -4.15 8.35 10.95
CA ILE A 126 -3.26 9.41 10.44
C ILE A 126 -2.66 9.03 9.08
N ILE A 127 -2.17 7.79 8.95
CA ILE A 127 -1.43 7.32 7.78
C ILE A 127 -2.27 7.34 6.49
N PRO A 128 -3.58 7.02 6.48
CA PRO A 128 -4.40 7.17 5.28
C PRO A 128 -4.43 8.61 4.74
N ILE A 129 -4.39 9.61 5.63
CA ILE A 129 -4.33 11.03 5.24
C ILE A 129 -2.95 11.34 4.64
N VAL A 130 -1.88 10.81 5.23
CA VAL A 130 -0.51 10.95 4.69
C VAL A 130 -0.41 10.33 3.29
N ASP A 131 -0.94 9.11 3.09
CA ASP A 131 -1.00 8.46 1.78
C ASP A 131 -1.78 9.31 0.77
N LEU A 132 -2.95 9.85 1.14
CA LEU A 132 -3.73 10.73 0.27
C LEU A 132 -2.89 11.93 -0.20
N VAL A 133 -2.27 12.67 0.72
CA VAL A 133 -1.49 13.87 0.39
C VAL A 133 -0.32 13.52 -0.53
N ILE A 134 0.45 12.48 -0.20
CA ILE A 134 1.62 12.06 -0.96
C ILE A 134 1.22 11.57 -2.35
N PHE A 135 0.22 10.70 -2.43
CA PHE A 135 -0.28 10.17 -3.69
C PHE A 135 -0.73 11.28 -4.64
N ILE A 136 -1.52 12.24 -4.14
CA ILE A 136 -2.04 13.34 -4.94
C ILE A 136 -0.94 14.30 -5.37
N ALA A 137 0.01 14.61 -4.49
CA ALA A 137 1.17 15.42 -4.82
C ALA A 137 2.02 14.77 -5.92
N LEU A 138 2.33 13.47 -5.80
CA LEU A 138 3.09 12.71 -6.80
C LEU A 138 2.35 12.61 -8.13
N TYR A 139 1.05 12.31 -8.09
CA TYR A 139 0.25 12.19 -9.31
C TYR A 139 0.20 13.50 -10.08
N TYR A 140 0.00 14.62 -9.38
CA TYR A 140 0.04 15.93 -10.02
C TYR A 140 1.45 16.26 -10.55
N LEU A 141 2.49 15.90 -9.81
CA LEU A 141 3.87 16.13 -10.22
C LEU A 141 4.21 15.39 -11.53
N PHE A 142 3.79 14.13 -11.67
CA PHE A 142 4.05 13.31 -12.84
C PHE A 142 3.13 13.62 -14.02
N SER A 143 1.82 13.73 -13.79
CA SER A 143 0.83 13.89 -14.86
C SER A 143 0.59 15.34 -15.29
N LYS A 144 0.74 16.29 -14.36
CA LYS A 144 0.32 17.71 -14.49
C LYS A 144 -1.17 17.92 -14.79
N LEU A 145 -2.02 16.89 -14.62
CA LEU A 145 -3.45 16.94 -14.93
C LEU A 145 -4.28 17.35 -13.70
N LYS A 146 -4.56 18.65 -13.57
CA LYS A 146 -5.33 19.20 -12.43
C LYS A 146 -6.71 18.54 -12.26
N SER A 147 -7.49 18.42 -13.35
CA SER A 147 -8.85 17.87 -13.28
C SER A 147 -8.87 16.43 -12.74
N ILE A 148 -8.02 15.56 -13.28
CA ILE A 148 -7.93 14.15 -12.85
C ILE A 148 -7.37 14.03 -11.44
N THR A 149 -6.41 14.89 -11.08
CA THR A 149 -5.87 14.96 -9.71
C THR A 149 -6.98 15.24 -8.69
N ILE A 150 -7.88 16.19 -8.99
CA ILE A 150 -9.02 16.52 -8.12
C ILE A 150 -9.96 15.33 -7.99
N VAL A 151 -10.29 14.66 -9.09
CA VAL A 151 -11.14 13.45 -9.07
C VAL A 151 -10.54 12.36 -8.19
N LEU A 152 -9.24 12.09 -8.36
CA LEU A 152 -8.52 11.11 -7.55
C LEU A 152 -8.49 11.49 -6.07
N PHE A 153 -8.33 12.78 -5.75
CA PHE A 153 -8.37 13.29 -4.38
C PHE A 153 -9.73 13.02 -3.74
N ILE A 154 -10.83 13.39 -4.42
CA ILE A 154 -12.19 13.20 -3.91
C ILE A 154 -12.45 11.72 -3.64
N ILE A 155 -12.07 10.83 -4.56
CA ILE A 155 -12.37 9.41 -4.41
C ILE A 155 -11.53 8.76 -3.31
N LYS A 156 -10.23 9.04 -3.22
CA LYS A 156 -9.44 8.55 -2.09
C LYS A 156 -9.97 9.11 -0.76
N LEU A 157 -10.40 10.37 -0.73
CA LEU A 157 -11.01 10.96 0.47
C LEU A 157 -12.28 10.21 0.88
N ILE A 158 -13.17 9.90 -0.07
CA ILE A 158 -14.38 9.10 0.19
C ILE A 158 -14.01 7.72 0.74
N ILE A 159 -13.02 7.04 0.14
CA ILE A 159 -12.55 5.72 0.60
C ILE A 159 -12.04 5.80 2.04
N ILE A 160 -11.26 6.83 2.37
CA ILE A 160 -10.72 7.04 3.72
C ILE A 160 -11.86 7.27 4.72
N VAL A 161 -12.81 8.15 4.39
CA VAL A 161 -13.96 8.46 5.25
C VAL A 161 -14.79 7.21 5.51
N ILE A 162 -15.13 6.45 4.46
CA ILE A 162 -15.85 5.17 4.60
C ILE A 162 -15.05 4.19 5.46
N GLY A 163 -13.74 4.09 5.27
CA GLY A 163 -12.87 3.23 6.05
C GLY A 163 -12.84 3.56 7.54
N PHE A 164 -13.05 4.82 7.92
CA PHE A 164 -13.18 5.20 9.33
C PHE A 164 -14.52 4.81 9.96
N PHE A 165 -15.58 4.65 9.17
CA PHE A 165 -16.90 4.24 9.68
C PHE A 165 -17.10 2.72 9.74
N ILE A 166 -16.30 1.95 8.99
CA ILE A 166 -16.42 0.48 8.92
C ILE A 166 -15.54 -0.22 9.98
N LYS A 167 -14.55 0.48 10.55
CA LYS A 167 -13.74 -0.01 11.68
C LYS A 167 -14.54 -0.06 12.97
#